data_AF-A0A3D0PK50-F1
#
_entry.id   AF-A0A3D0PK50-F1
#
_cell.length_a   1.000
_cell.length_b   1.000
_cell.length_c   1.000
_cell.angle_alpha   90.00
_cell.angle_beta   90.00
_cell.angle_gamma   90.00
#
_symmetry.space_group_name_H-M   'P 1'
#
loop_
_entity.id
_entity.type
_entity.pdbx_description
1 polymer ?
#
loop_
_entity_poly.entity_id
_entity_poly.type
_entity_poly.pdbx_seq_one_letter_code
_entity_poly.pdbx_strand_id
1 'polypeptide(L)'
;MRILFVRHGEPDYEHDSLTPKGFREAELLADRLEKLKIKDFYCSPQGRARATAEPTLKRFHKEAVVYDWLREFSGYILDKETNRKRIPWDLYP
;
A
#
# COMPACT_ATOMS: atom_id res chain seq x y z
N MET A 1 7.30 12.90 18.87
CA MET A 1 6.93 12.66 17.45
C MET A 1 6.50 11.22 17.30
N ARG A 2 5.45 10.92 16.52
CA ARG A 2 4.93 9.55 16.28
C ARG A 2 4.68 9.36 14.80
N ILE A 3 5.16 8.25 14.24
CA ILE A 3 4.99 7.87 12.84
C ILE A 3 4.25 6.53 12.81
N LEU A 4 3.29 6.38 11.89
CA LEU A 4 2.56 5.14 11.66
C LEU A 4 2.88 4.64 10.26
N PHE A 5 3.39 3.41 10.17
CA PHE A 5 3.54 2.72 8.89
C PHE A 5 2.33 1.84 8.66
N VAL A 6 1.68 2.02 7.51
CA VAL A 6 0.49 1.29 7.11
C VAL A 6 0.81 0.61 5.78
N ARG A 7 0.69 -0.71 5.75
CA ARG A 7 0.75 -1.48 4.51
C ARG A 7 -0.61 -1.38 3.80
N HIS A 8 -0.61 -1.43 2.47
CA HIS A 8 -1.85 -1.54 1.70
C HIS A 8 -2.66 -2.77 2.16
N GLY A 9 -3.99 -2.68 2.03
CA GLY A 9 -4.90 -3.81 2.24
C GLY A 9 -4.68 -4.92 1.22
N GLU A 10 -5.49 -5.98 1.29
CA GLU A 10 -5.39 -7.10 0.35
C GLU A 10 -5.42 -6.61 -1.12
N PRO A 11 -4.31 -6.79 -1.86
CA PRO A 11 -4.13 -6.16 -3.15
C PRO A 11 -4.82 -6.93 -4.27
N ASP A 12 -5.38 -6.18 -5.20
CA ASP A 12 -5.65 -6.64 -6.57
C ASP A 12 -4.49 -6.14 -7.45
N TYR A 13 -3.53 -7.02 -7.72
CA TYR A 13 -2.35 -6.66 -8.50
C TYR A 13 -2.65 -6.46 -9.99
N GLU A 14 -3.69 -7.09 -10.52
CA GLU A 14 -4.04 -6.97 -11.95
C GLU A 14 -4.56 -5.57 -12.27
N HIS A 15 -5.33 -4.98 -11.35
CA HIS A 15 -5.95 -3.67 -11.53
C HIS A 15 -5.23 -2.53 -10.78
N ASP A 16 -4.07 -2.81 -10.16
CA ASP A 16 -3.37 -1.92 -9.22
C ASP A 16 -4.33 -1.30 -8.18
N SER A 17 -5.12 -2.15 -7.54
CA SER A 17 -6.19 -1.74 -6.63
C SER A 17 -6.28 -2.69 -5.42
N LEU A 18 -7.43 -2.73 -4.76
CA LEU A 18 -7.73 -3.64 -3.67
C LEU A 18 -8.82 -4.65 -4.10
N THR A 19 -8.78 -5.83 -3.50
CA THR A 19 -9.90 -6.78 -3.59
C THR A 19 -11.11 -6.24 -2.81
N PRO A 20 -12.32 -6.83 -2.97
CA PRO A 20 -13.47 -6.47 -2.12
C PRO A 20 -13.20 -6.60 -0.62
N LYS A 21 -12.37 -7.57 -0.23
CA LYS A 21 -11.91 -7.72 1.16
C LYS A 21 -10.92 -6.61 1.52
N GLY A 22 -9.97 -6.28 0.65
CA GLY A 22 -9.03 -5.17 0.87
C GLY A 22 -9.72 -3.82 1.07
N PHE A 23 -10.80 -3.53 0.34
CA PHE A 23 -11.61 -2.33 0.58
C PHE A 23 -12.27 -2.34 1.96
N ARG A 24 -12.78 -3.50 2.42
CA ARG A 24 -13.32 -3.64 3.77
C ARG A 24 -12.24 -3.43 4.83
N GLU A 25 -11.04 -3.94 4.62
CA GLU A 25 -9.89 -3.71 5.50
C GLU A 25 -9.51 -2.23 5.57
N ALA A 26 -9.54 -1.50 4.45
CA ALA A 26 -9.27 -0.07 4.39
C ALA A 26 -10.30 0.78 5.17
N GLU A 27 -11.59 0.41 5.12
CA GLU A 27 -12.62 1.06 5.94
C GLU A 27 -12.43 0.81 7.44
N LEU A 28 -12.13 -0.43 7.84
CA LEU A 28 -11.86 -0.76 9.24
C LEU A 28 -10.59 -0.07 9.77
N LEU A 29 -9.58 0.08 8.91
CA LEU A 29 -8.41 0.89 9.21
C LEU A 29 -8.81 2.35 9.45
N ALA A 30 -9.67 2.92 8.61
CA ALA A 30 -10.14 4.29 8.74
C ALA A 30 -10.91 4.51 10.06
N ASP A 31 -11.77 3.56 10.48
CA ASP A 31 -12.47 3.56 11.78
C ASP A 31 -11.51 3.62 12.98
N ARG A 32 -10.30 3.06 12.81
CA ARG A 32 -9.26 3.08 13.84
C ARG A 32 -8.47 4.38 13.81
N LEU A 33 -8.11 4.85 12.62
CA LEU A 33 -7.23 6.02 12.44
C LEU A 33 -7.95 7.33 12.76
N GLU A 34 -9.26 7.45 12.49
CA GLU A 34 -10.05 8.66 12.79
C GLU A 34 -10.04 9.05 14.28
N LYS A 35 -9.78 8.08 15.16
CA LYS A 35 -9.69 8.28 16.62
C LYS A 35 -8.34 8.85 17.06
N LEU A 36 -7.38 8.99 16.15
CA LEU A 36 -6.04 9.46 16.42
C LEU A 36 -5.86 10.91 15.95
N LYS A 37 -5.00 11.66 16.65
CA LYS A 37 -4.57 13.00 16.22
C LYS A 37 -3.48 12.88 15.15
N ILE A 38 -3.89 12.71 13.89
CA ILE A 38 -2.99 12.63 12.71
C ILE A 38 -3.04 13.95 11.94
N LYS A 39 -1.87 14.52 11.67
CA LYS A 39 -1.75 15.81 10.98
C LYS A 39 -1.41 15.64 9.51
N ASP A 40 -0.46 14.77 9.22
CA ASP A 40 0.14 14.65 7.89
C ASP A 40 -0.04 13.22 7.37
N PHE A 41 -0.30 13.11 6.07
CA PHE A 41 -0.49 11.84 5.37
C PHE A 41 0.46 11.78 4.18
N TYR A 42 1.13 10.64 4.04
CA TYR A 42 2.06 10.36 2.95
C TYR A 42 1.70 9.01 2.33
N CYS A 43 1.75 8.92 1.00
CA CYS A 43 1.33 7.71 0.30
C CYS A 43 2.24 7.36 -0.88
N SER A 44 2.35 6.07 -1.17
CA SER A 44 2.95 5.55 -2.40
C SER A 44 2.09 5.91 -3.62
N PRO A 45 2.69 6.09 -4.82
CA PRO A 45 1.93 6.34 -6.04
C PRO A 45 1.13 5.11 -6.52
N GLN A 46 1.40 3.91 -6.00
CA GLN A 46 0.68 2.69 -6.39
C GLN A 46 -0.80 2.75 -6.01
N GLY A 47 -1.67 2.37 -6.93
CA GLY A 47 -3.13 2.48 -6.78
C GLY A 47 -3.65 1.72 -5.57
N ARG A 48 -3.14 0.52 -5.27
CA ARG A 48 -3.51 -0.22 -4.04
C ARG A 48 -3.21 0.52 -2.74
N ALA A 49 -2.12 1.29 -2.70
CA ALA A 49 -1.77 2.11 -1.54
C ALA A 49 -2.72 3.31 -1.43
N ARG A 50 -3.02 3.95 -2.57
CA ARG A 50 -3.97 5.08 -2.64
C ARG A 50 -5.39 4.65 -2.25
N ALA A 51 -5.86 3.52 -2.76
CA ALA A 51 -7.16 2.92 -2.41
C ALA A 51 -7.26 2.56 -0.92
N THR A 52 -6.15 2.11 -0.30
CA THR A 52 -6.13 1.86 1.15
C THR A 52 -6.22 3.17 1.95
N ALA A 53 -5.56 4.23 1.49
CA ALA A 53 -5.56 5.52 2.18
C ALA A 53 -6.86 6.32 2.00
N GLU A 54 -7.55 6.13 0.89
CA GLU A 54 -8.70 6.94 0.47
C GLU A 54 -9.81 7.05 1.54
N PRO A 55 -10.30 5.96 2.17
CA PRO A 55 -11.32 6.08 3.21
C PRO A 55 -10.85 6.91 4.40
N THR A 56 -9.60 6.75 4.82
CA THR A 56 -9.02 7.54 5.91
C THR A 56 -8.93 9.02 5.51
N LEU A 57 -8.38 9.32 4.34
CA LEU A 57 -8.24 10.69 3.84
C LEU A 57 -9.58 11.42 3.74
N LYS A 58 -10.63 10.73 3.26
CA LYS A 58 -12.00 11.28 3.20
C LYS A 58 -12.52 11.69 4.58
N ARG A 59 -12.38 10.83 5.60
CA ARG A 59 -12.84 11.11 6.97
C ARG A 59 -12.08 12.23 7.66
N PHE A 60 -10.81 12.41 7.31
CA PHE A 60 -9.99 13.52 7.78
C PHE A 60 -10.17 14.80 6.96
N HIS A 61 -10.91 14.75 5.85
CA HIS A 61 -11.03 15.84 4.86
C HIS A 61 -9.66 16.37 4.41
N LYS A 62 -8.76 15.44 4.05
CA LYS A 62 -7.37 15.73 3.69
C LYS A 62 -6.94 14.97 2.45
N GLU A 63 -5.82 15.40 1.90
CA GLU A 63 -5.09 14.69 0.86
C GLU A 63 -3.74 14.21 1.41
N ALA A 64 -3.22 13.12 0.85
CA ALA A 64 -1.86 12.66 1.14
C ALA A 64 -0.87 13.27 0.15
N VAL A 65 0.31 13.64 0.64
CA VAL A 65 1.44 13.93 -0.25
C VAL A 65 1.96 12.61 -0.82
N VAL A 66 1.98 12.51 -2.14
CA VAL A 66 2.46 11.31 -2.83
C VAL A 66 3.96 11.43 -3.07
N TYR A 67 4.70 10.39 -2.71
CA TYR A 67 6.14 10.32 -2.96
C TYR A 67 6.50 9.06 -3.73
N ASP A 68 7.19 9.21 -4.86
CA ASP A 68 7.55 8.09 -5.74
C ASP A 68 8.45 7.06 -5.05
N TRP A 69 9.30 7.49 -4.13
CA TRP A 69 10.22 6.61 -3.40
C TRP A 69 9.52 5.72 -2.36
N LEU A 70 8.24 5.96 -2.04
CA LEU A 70 7.44 5.09 -1.18
C LEU A 70 6.90 3.85 -1.91
N ARG A 71 7.12 3.74 -3.23
CA ARG A 71 6.73 2.56 -4.00
C ARG A 71 7.44 1.30 -3.50
N GLU A 72 6.80 0.15 -3.71
CA GLU A 72 7.40 -1.17 -3.43
C GLU A 72 8.61 -1.41 -4.33
N PHE A 73 9.59 -2.15 -3.83
CA PHE A 73 10.78 -2.49 -4.59
C PHE A 73 10.43 -3.31 -5.84
N SER A 74 10.80 -2.80 -7.02
CA SER A 74 10.50 -3.43 -8.32
C SER A 74 11.65 -4.27 -8.88
N GLY A 75 12.71 -4.50 -8.09
CA GLY A 75 13.85 -5.29 -8.56
C GLY A 75 13.48 -6.76 -8.70
N TYR A 76 13.92 -7.34 -9.80
CA TYR A 76 13.77 -8.76 -10.10
C TYR A 76 15.15 -9.33 -10.45
N ILE A 77 15.25 -10.65 -10.35
CA ILE A 77 16.36 -11.41 -10.91
C ILE A 77 15.85 -12.34 -12.01
N LEU A 78 16.73 -12.67 -12.95
CA LEU A 78 16.49 -13.74 -13.90
C LEU A 78 16.96 -15.05 -13.26
N ASP A 79 16.00 -15.92 -12.97
CA ASP A 79 16.29 -17.28 -12.52
C ASP A 79 17.02 -18.02 -13.64
N LYS A 80 18.25 -18.50 -13.38
CA LYS A 80 19.07 -19.17 -14.39
C LYS A 80 18.51 -20.53 -14.80
N GLU A 81 17.70 -21.17 -13.96
CA GLU A 81 17.14 -22.49 -14.23
C GLU A 81 15.85 -22.39 -15.04
N THR A 82 14.98 -21.44 -14.69
CA THR A 82 13.66 -21.29 -15.33
C THR A 82 13.59 -20.18 -16.38
N ASN A 83 14.60 -19.32 -16.44
CA ASN A 83 14.67 -18.09 -17.24
C ASN A 83 13.50 -17.12 -17.00
N ARG A 84 12.84 -17.23 -15.83
CA ARG A 84 11.73 -16.36 -15.43
C ARG A 84 12.22 -15.21 -14.54
N LYS A 85 11.51 -14.08 -14.60
CA LYS A 85 11.69 -13.00 -13.62
C LYS A 85 11.14 -13.47 -12.27
N ARG A 86 11.98 -13.48 -11.25
CA ARG A 86 11.59 -13.83 -9.88
C ARG A 86 11.99 -12.74 -8.90
N ILE A 87 11.29 -12.74 -7.77
CA ILE A 87 11.59 -11.87 -6.64
C ILE A 87 12.89 -12.40 -5.99
N PRO A 88 13.90 -11.54 -5.74
CA PRO A 88 15.22 -11.99 -5.30
C PRO A 88 15.21 -12.78 -3.99
N TRP A 89 14.33 -12.41 -3.05
CA TRP A 89 14.20 -13.05 -1.73
C TRP A 89 13.20 -14.22 -1.70
N ASP A 90 12.72 -14.66 -2.86
CA ASP A 90 11.82 -15.81 -3.05
C ASP A 90 12.36 -16.73 -4.18
N LEU A 91 13.68 -16.73 -4.39
CA LEU A 91 14.32 -17.51 -5.47
C LEU A 91 14.51 -18.98 -5.09
N TYR A 92 15.09 -19.22 -3.93
CA TYR A 92 15.34 -20.56 -3.38
C TYR A 92 14.53 -20.73 -2.09
N PRO A 93 14.10 -21.96 -1.76
CA PRO A 93 13.43 -22.25 -0.48
C PRO A 93 14.32 -21.93 0.73
#